data_AF-A0A354CL47-F1
#
_entry.id   AF-A0A354CL47-F1
#
_cell.length_a   1.000
_cell.length_b   1.000
_cell.length_c   1.000
_cell.angle_alpha   90.00
_cell.angle_beta   90.00
_cell.angle_gamma   90.00
#
_symmetry.space_group_name_H-M   'P 1'
#
loop_
_entity.id
_entity.type
_entity.pdbx_description
1 polymer ?
#
loop_
_entity_poly.entity_id
_entity_poly.type
_entity_poly.pdbx_seq_one_letter_code
_entity_poly.pdbx_strand_id
1 'polypeptide(L)'
;LKNNYVGRTFIKPKQAQRESSVKVKLNVLKEAVAGKRVVMIDDSIVRGTTSARIVNLLKAAGAKEVHVRISSPAFLHPCYFGTDIP
;
A
#
# COMPACT_ATOMS: atom_id res chain seq x y z
N LEU A 1 -3.80 -9.85 -0.06
CA LEU A 1 -3.68 -10.61 1.20
C LEU A 1 -2.69 -9.93 2.12
N LYS A 2 -3.13 -9.58 3.33
CA LYS A 2 -2.26 -9.03 4.38
C LYS A 2 -1.35 -10.12 4.91
N ASN A 3 -0.05 -9.86 4.96
CA ASN A 3 0.90 -10.79 5.56
C ASN A 3 0.85 -10.64 7.09
N ASN A 4 0.54 -11.74 7.80
CA ASN A 4 0.47 -11.75 9.26
C ASN A 4 1.86 -11.83 9.93
N TYR A 5 2.92 -12.14 9.17
CA TYR A 5 4.28 -12.32 9.67
C TYR A 5 5.21 -11.15 9.33
N VAL A 6 4.70 -9.92 9.48
CA VAL A 6 5.52 -8.71 9.29
C VAL A 6 6.26 -8.42 10.60
N GLY A 7 7.45 -9.00 10.75
CA GLY A 7 8.36 -8.74 11.87
C GLY A 7 9.15 -7.43 11.73
N ARG A 8 9.81 -7.01 12.82
CA ARG A 8 10.73 -5.87 12.83
C ARG A 8 11.94 -6.19 11.94
N THR A 9 12.33 -5.25 11.08
CA THR A 9 13.49 -5.44 10.20
C THR A 9 14.77 -5.32 11.02
N PHE A 10 15.49 -6.43 11.24
CA PHE A 10 16.82 -6.39 11.85
C PHE A 10 17.82 -5.65 10.94
N ILE A 11 18.87 -5.08 11.53
CA ILE A 11 19.97 -4.43 10.80
C ILE A 11 20.58 -5.46 9.84
N LYS A 12 20.35 -5.27 8.53
CA LYS A 12 20.96 -6.09 7.49
C LYS A 12 22.09 -5.32 6.81
N PRO A 13 23.26 -5.95 6.59
CA PRO A 13 24.48 -5.27 6.15
C PRO A 13 24.49 -4.81 4.68
N LYS A 14 23.54 -5.25 3.84
CA LYS A 14 23.47 -4.88 2.41
C LYS A 14 22.18 -4.11 2.07
N GLN A 15 22.32 -2.95 1.43
CA GLN A 15 21.22 -2.05 1.02
C GLN A 15 20.14 -2.77 0.20
N ALA A 16 20.54 -3.59 -0.79
CA ALA A 16 19.64 -4.36 -1.66
C ALA A 16 18.79 -5.40 -0.89
N GLN A 17 19.32 -5.95 0.21
CA GLN A 17 18.56 -6.88 1.06
C GLN A 17 17.61 -6.14 2.01
N ARG A 18 17.83 -4.85 2.26
CA ARG A 18 16.94 -4.00 3.06
C ARG A 18 15.67 -3.66 2.28
N GLU A 19 15.80 -3.39 0.99
CA GLU A 19 14.67 -3.19 0.07
C GLU A 19 13.80 -4.46 -0.07
N SER A 20 14.42 -5.65 -0.10
CA SER A 20 13.67 -6.93 -0.13
C SER A 20 13.09 -7.37 1.22
N SER A 21 13.61 -6.82 2.34
CA SER A 21 13.14 -7.14 3.70
C SER A 21 11.84 -6.44 4.07
N VAL A 22 11.40 -5.48 3.26
CA VAL A 22 10.00 -5.03 3.24
C VAL A 22 9.19 -6.04 2.43
N LYS A 23 9.15 -7.30 2.91
CA LYS A 23 8.18 -8.29 2.45
C LYS A 23 6.83 -7.59 2.42
N VAL A 24 6.30 -7.45 1.22
CA VAL A 24 5.17 -6.56 0.92
C VAL A 24 4.07 -6.87 1.92
N LYS A 25 3.66 -5.87 2.72
CA LYS A 25 2.55 -6.02 3.67
C LYS A 25 1.30 -6.62 3.00
N LEU A 26 1.20 -6.45 1.68
CA LEU A 26 0.10 -6.84 0.83
C LEU A 26 0.63 -7.63 -0.38
N ASN A 27 0.20 -8.87 -0.54
CA ASN A 27 0.39 -9.62 -1.78
C ASN A 27 -0.88 -9.55 -2.64
N VAL A 28 -0.72 -9.28 -3.94
CA VAL A 28 -1.83 -9.28 -4.91
C VAL A 28 -2.06 -10.69 -5.41
N LEU A 29 -3.31 -11.16 -5.39
CA LEU A 29 -3.70 -12.42 -6.02
C LEU A 29 -3.94 -12.16 -7.51
N LYS A 30 -3.00 -12.58 -8.38
CA LYS A 30 -3.03 -12.28 -9.82
C LYS A 30 -4.34 -12.71 -10.49
N GLU A 31 -4.82 -13.91 -10.15
CA GLU A 31 -6.08 -14.48 -10.66
C GLU A 31 -7.31 -13.61 -10.35
N ALA A 32 -7.28 -12.88 -9.23
CA ALA A 32 -8.38 -12.00 -8.83
C ALA A 32 -8.39 -10.69 -9.62
N VAL A 33 -7.26 -10.27 -10.20
CA VAL A 33 -7.04 -8.90 -10.71
C VAL A 33 -6.75 -8.85 -12.21
N ALA A 34 -6.10 -9.86 -12.77
CA ALA A 34 -5.66 -9.86 -14.18
C ALA A 34 -6.82 -9.66 -15.16
N GLY A 35 -6.66 -8.71 -16.09
CA GLY A 35 -7.63 -8.34 -17.12
C GLY A 35 -8.85 -7.55 -16.63
N LYS A 36 -9.01 -7.35 -15.31
CA LYS A 36 -10.21 -6.75 -14.72
C LYS A 36 -10.03 -5.25 -14.47
N ARG A 37 -11.15 -4.53 -14.45
CA ARG A 37 -11.23 -3.16 -13.90
C ARG A 37 -11.50 -3.29 -12.40
N VAL A 38 -10.62 -2.76 -11.57
CA VAL A 38 -10.66 -2.95 -10.11
C VAL A 38 -10.91 -1.62 -9.42
N VAL A 39 -11.77 -1.64 -8.40
CA VAL A 39 -11.93 -0.53 -7.46
C VAL A 39 -11.09 -0.84 -6.22
N MET A 40 -10.10 -0.01 -5.94
CA MET A 40 -9.32 -0.06 -4.71
C MET A 40 -9.96 0.88 -3.70
N ILE A 41 -10.45 0.33 -2.58
CA ILE A 41 -10.99 1.11 -1.48
C ILE A 41 -9.93 1.17 -0.37
N ASP A 42 -9.60 2.38 0.07
CA ASP A 42 -8.72 2.62 1.22
C ASP A 42 -9.42 3.55 2.22
N ASP A 43 -8.96 3.53 3.46
CA ASP A 43 -9.55 4.35 4.53
C ASP A 43 -9.16 5.83 4.38
N SER A 44 -7.89 6.13 4.10
CA SER A 44 -7.37 7.48 4.02
C SER A 44 -6.15 7.61 3.11
N ILE A 45 -5.86 8.85 2.66
CA ILE A 45 -4.60 9.21 2.03
C ILE A 45 -3.96 10.34 2.83
N VAL A 46 -2.86 10.03 3.53
CA VAL A 46 -2.04 11.02 4.24
C VAL A 46 -0.85 11.45 3.36
N ARG A 47 0.13 10.56 3.16
CA ARG A 47 1.32 10.84 2.30
C ARG A 47 1.21 10.32 0.87
N GLY A 48 0.23 9.46 0.56
CA GLY A 48 0.01 8.88 -0.77
C GLY A 48 1.02 7.82 -1.26
N THR A 49 2.20 7.69 -0.64
CA THR A 49 3.24 6.72 -1.05
C THR A 49 2.77 5.27 -0.99
N THR A 50 1.93 4.92 -0.01
CA THR A 50 1.39 3.56 0.13
C THR A 50 0.36 3.27 -0.96
N SER A 51 -0.59 4.17 -1.19
CA SER A 51 -1.61 4.03 -2.22
C SER A 51 -0.97 3.93 -3.61
N ALA A 52 0.03 4.77 -3.91
CA ALA A 52 0.80 4.69 -5.16
C ALA A 52 1.47 3.32 -5.35
N ARG A 53 2.08 2.77 -4.29
CA ARG A 53 2.69 1.43 -4.34
C ARG A 53 1.65 0.33 -4.59
N ILE A 54 0.49 0.39 -3.94
CA ILE A 54 -0.59 -0.60 -4.12
C ILE A 54 -1.15 -0.53 -5.55
N VAL A 55 -1.40 0.67 -6.08
CA VAL A 55 -1.85 0.85 -7.47
C VAL A 55 -0.84 0.24 -8.45
N ASN A 56 0.47 0.49 -8.25
CA ASN A 56 1.51 -0.08 -9.10
C ASN A 56 1.54 -1.61 -9.01
N LEU A 57 1.36 -2.19 -7.82
CA LEU A 57 1.29 -3.64 -7.65
C LEU A 57 0.07 -4.25 -8.37
N LEU A 58 -1.09 -3.61 -8.30
CA LEU A 58 -2.31 -4.06 -9.00
C LEU A 58 -2.14 -3.98 -10.52
N LYS A 59 -1.56 -2.89 -11.03
CA LYS A 59 -1.24 -2.74 -12.46
C LYS A 59 -0.22 -3.78 -12.93
N ALA A 60 0.85 -3.99 -12.16
CA ALA A 60 1.86 -5.02 -12.45
C ALA A 60 1.28 -6.45 -12.42
N ALA A 61 0.26 -6.69 -11.59
CA ALA A 61 -0.50 -7.94 -11.57
C ALA A 61 -1.47 -8.09 -12.76
N GLY A 62 -1.60 -7.09 -13.64
CA GLY A 62 -2.39 -7.15 -14.86
C GLY A 62 -3.78 -6.53 -14.76
N ALA A 63 -4.05 -5.66 -13.79
CA ALA A 63 -5.30 -4.88 -13.78
C ALA A 63 -5.42 -4.03 -15.05
N LYS A 64 -6.59 -4.04 -15.71
CA LYS A 64 -6.90 -3.18 -16.87
C LYS A 64 -7.02 -1.72 -16.44
N GLU A 65 -7.72 -1.49 -15.34
CA GLU A 65 -7.93 -0.18 -14.72
C GLU A 65 -7.90 -0.33 -13.21
N VAL A 66 -7.44 0.73 -12.51
CA VAL A 66 -7.47 0.80 -11.06
C VAL A 66 -8.11 2.12 -10.66
N HIS A 67 -9.32 2.04 -10.11
CA HIS A 67 -10.10 3.17 -9.63
C HIS A 67 -9.96 3.28 -8.12
N VAL A 68 -9.30 4.33 -7.63
CA VAL A 68 -9.12 4.53 -6.18
C VAL A 68 -10.35 5.23 -5.61
N ARG A 69 -10.84 4.74 -4.46
CA ARG A 69 -11.91 5.33 -3.67
C ARG A 69 -11.45 5.40 -2.21
N ILE A 70 -11.60 6.57 -1.60
CA ILE A 70 -11.15 6.83 -0.24
C ILE A 70 -12.38 7.12 0.60
N SER A 71 -12.52 6.45 1.74
CA SER A 71 -13.70 6.62 2.60
C SER A 71 -13.62 7.89 3.46
N SER A 72 -12.42 8.42 3.71
CA SER A 72 -12.23 9.71 4.37
C SER A 72 -12.29 10.90 3.41
N PRO A 73 -12.59 12.12 3.92
CA PRO A 73 -12.26 13.37 3.26
C PRO A 73 -10.74 13.50 3.01
N ALA A 74 -10.35 14.49 2.20
CA ALA A 74 -8.94 14.79 1.97
C ALA A 74 -8.25 15.23 3.27
N PHE A 75 -7.06 14.69 3.52
CA PHE A 75 -6.26 15.05 4.68
C PHE A 75 -5.44 16.31 4.38
N LEU A 76 -5.80 17.43 5.02
CA LEU A 76 -5.23 18.76 4.70
C LEU A 76 -4.42 19.38 5.84
N HIS A 77 -4.67 18.95 7.08
CA HIS A 77 -4.12 19.59 8.29
C HIS A 77 -3.71 18.54 9.33
N PRO A 78 -2.62 18.76 10.08
CA PRO A 78 -2.20 17.84 11.13
C PRO A 78 -3.20 17.82 12.30
N CYS A 79 -3.15 16.75 13.10
CA CYS A 79 -3.97 16.63 14.30
C CYS A 79 -3.22 17.15 15.53
N TYR A 80 -3.82 18.12 16.23
CA TYR A 80 -3.27 18.67 17.48
C TYR A 80 -3.87 18.03 18.75
N PHE A 81 -4.75 17.03 18.58
CA PHE A 81 -5.50 16.40 19.68
C PHE A 81 -5.08 14.94 19.93
N GLY A 82 -3.87 14.55 19.50
CA GLY A 82 -3.24 13.29 19.91
C GLY A 82 -3.17 12.18 18.86
N THR A 83 -3.54 12.44 17.61
CA THR A 83 -3.24 11.50 16.51
C THR A 83 -1.93 11.87 15.84
N ASP A 84 -0.97 10.95 15.76
CA ASP A 84 0.28 11.15 15.04
C ASP A 84 0.00 11.18 13.54
N ILE A 85 -0.08 12.39 12.98
CA ILE A 85 -0.27 12.62 11.56
C ILE A 85 0.71 13.69 11.10
N PRO A 86 1.57 13.37 10.12
CA PRO A 86 2.63 14.25 9.65
C PRO A 86 2.16 15.43 8.80
#